data_AF-A0A2V8T6D5-F1
#
_entry.id   AF-A0A2V8T6D5-F1
#
_cell.length_a   1.000
_cell.length_b   1.000
_cell.length_c   1.000
_cell.angle_alpha   90.00
_cell.angle_beta   90.00
_cell.angle_gamma   90.00
#
_symmetry.space_group_name_H-M   'P 1'
#
loop_
_entity.id
_entity.type
_entity.pdbx_description
1 polymer ?
#
loop_
_entity_poly.entity_id
_entity_poly.type
_entity_poly.pdbx_seq_one_letter_code
_entity_poly.pdbx_strand_id
1 'polypeptide(L)'
;MKADFVSNVSHELRTPLASIRVFGEFMKLGRVTDRSKIREYGEHIETESRRLTQLINNILDFSKIESGRKTYDFERAQIEEVVAET
;
A
#
# COMPACT_ATOMS: atom_id res chain seq x y z
N MET A 1 -18.25 6.89 -11.00
CA MET A 1 -17.03 6.08 -11.25
C MET A 1 -15.74 6.73 -10.75
N LYS A 2 -15.20 7.81 -11.36
CA LYS A 2 -13.95 8.45 -10.85
C LYS A 2 -14.09 9.00 -9.42
N ALA A 3 -15.21 9.67 -9.13
CA ALA A 3 -15.47 10.22 -7.79
C ALA A 3 -15.60 9.12 -6.73
N ASP A 4 -16.30 8.03 -7.04
CA ASP A 4 -16.48 6.89 -6.13
C ASP A 4 -15.16 6.15 -5.88
N PHE A 5 -14.34 5.98 -6.90
CA PHE A 5 -12.99 5.40 -6.78
C PHE A 5 -12.09 6.24 -5.86
N VAL A 6 -12.02 7.56 -6.10
CA VAL A 6 -11.22 8.47 -5.27
C VAL A 6 -11.73 8.50 -3.83
N SER A 7 -13.05 8.46 -3.63
CA SER A 7 -13.66 8.38 -2.30
C SER A 7 -13.24 7.11 -1.57
N ASN A 8 -13.41 5.93 -2.21
CA ASN A 8 -13.06 4.64 -1.63
C ASN A 8 -11.57 4.55 -1.27
N VAL A 9 -10.71 4.97 -2.19
CA VAL A 9 -9.26 5.07 -1.94
C VAL A 9 -8.95 5.98 -0.77
N SER A 10 -9.59 7.16 -0.69
CA SER A 10 -9.38 8.09 0.42
C SER A 10 -9.76 7.48 1.77
N HIS A 11 -10.83 6.69 1.81
CA HIS A 11 -11.23 5.95 3.00
C HIS A 11 -10.21 4.86 3.36
N GLU A 12 -9.74 4.10 2.38
CA GLU A 12 -8.75 3.04 2.57
C GLU A 12 -7.37 3.55 3.00
N LEU A 13 -7.00 4.78 2.65
CA LEU A 13 -5.76 5.43 3.10
C LEU A 13 -5.84 5.98 4.53
N ARG A 14 -7.04 6.38 5.00
CA ARG A 14 -7.20 6.99 6.33
C ARG A 14 -6.89 6.03 7.47
N THR A 15 -7.33 4.78 7.35
CA THR A 15 -7.12 3.74 8.37
C THR A 15 -5.63 3.41 8.62
N PRO A 16 -4.82 3.04 7.61
CA PRO A 16 -3.38 2.79 7.79
C PRO A 16 -2.65 4.02 8.33
N LEU A 17 -2.99 5.22 7.84
CA LEU A 17 -2.39 6.47 8.31
C LEU A 17 -2.70 6.76 9.78
N ALA A 18 -3.94 6.51 10.21
CA ALA A 18 -4.34 6.67 11.61
C ALA A 18 -3.57 5.69 12.52
N SER A 19 -3.40 4.44 12.07
CA SER A 19 -2.62 3.41 12.77
C SER A 19 -1.16 3.82 12.98
N ILE A 20 -0.49 4.25 11.90
CA ILE A 20 0.90 4.75 11.95
C ILE A 20 1.03 5.91 12.94
N ARG A 21 0.09 6.87 12.90
CA ARG A 21 0.10 8.03 13.80
C ARG A 21 -0.03 7.61 15.25
N VAL A 22 -0.96 6.71 15.58
CA VAL A 22 -1.18 6.24 16.97
C VAL A 22 0.05 5.55 17.53
N PHE A 23 0.65 4.63 16.76
CA PHE A 23 1.88 3.95 17.20
C PHE A 23 3.06 4.92 17.35
N GLY A 24 3.22 5.85 16.41
CA GLY A 24 4.22 6.91 16.50
C GLY A 24 4.01 7.82 17.72
N GLU A 25 2.78 8.16 18.05
CA GLU A 25 2.45 8.94 19.26
C GLU A 25 2.77 8.19 20.54
N PHE A 26 2.45 6.89 20.63
CA PHE A 26 2.80 6.08 21.80
C PHE A 26 4.31 6.00 22.03
N MET A 27 5.08 5.84 20.95
CA MET A 27 6.54 5.85 21.02
C MET A 27 7.08 7.24 21.40
N LYS A 28 6.58 8.31 20.78
CA LYS A 28 7.00 9.70 21.04
C LYS A 28 6.76 10.13 22.48
N LEU A 29 5.63 9.75 23.06
CA LEU A 29 5.25 10.12 24.43
C LEU A 29 5.97 9.30 25.51
N GLY A 30 6.85 8.35 25.12
CA GLY A 30 7.51 7.45 26.07
C GLY A 30 6.51 6.53 26.80
N ARG A 31 5.30 6.36 26.26
CA ARG A 31 4.26 5.47 26.84
C ARG A 31 4.59 3.99 26.64
N VAL A 32 5.61 3.71 25.83
CA VAL A 32 6.12 2.37 25.55
C VAL A 32 7.58 2.33 25.96
N THR A 33 7.87 1.61 27.04
CA THR A 33 9.22 1.47 27.59
C THR A 33 9.80 0.07 27.37
N ASP A 34 8.93 -0.91 27.11
CA ASP A 34 9.33 -2.26 26.77
C ASP A 34 9.86 -2.34 25.33
N ARG A 35 11.08 -2.86 25.18
CA ARG A 35 11.71 -3.06 23.88
C ARG A 35 10.94 -4.02 22.97
N SER A 36 10.22 -4.99 23.53
CA SER A 36 9.39 -5.91 22.75
C SER A 36 8.24 -5.15 22.07
N LYS A 37 7.52 -4.31 22.81
CA LYS A 37 6.44 -3.46 22.29
C LYS A 37 6.92 -2.39 21.31
N ILE A 38 8.11 -1.83 21.54
CA ILE A 38 8.73 -0.89 20.59
C ILE A 38 8.93 -1.57 19.23
N ARG A 39 9.40 -2.82 19.23
CA ARG A 39 9.58 -3.61 17.99
C ARG A 39 8.24 -3.91 17.33
N GLU A 40 7.26 -4.39 18.09
CA GLU A 40 5.90 -4.66 17.61
C GLU A 40 5.27 -3.42 16.93
N TYR A 41 5.41 -2.25 17.56
CA TYR A 41 4.87 -1.00 16.99
C TYR A 41 5.63 -0.58 15.74
N GLY A 42 6.95 -0.79 15.69
CA GLY A 42 7.75 -0.60 14.49
C GLY A 42 7.29 -1.50 13.34
N GLU A 43 7.02 -2.77 13.62
CA GLU A 43 6.52 -3.74 12.63
C GLU A 43 5.13 -3.35 12.10
N HIS A 44 4.24 -2.87 12.97
CA HIS A 44 2.95 -2.34 12.54
C HIS A 44 3.10 -1.10 11.65
N ILE A 45 3.94 -0.14 12.03
CA ILE A 45 4.21 1.06 11.22
C ILE A 45 4.76 0.67 9.85
N GLU A 46 5.73 -0.25 9.79
CA GLU A 46 6.32 -0.72 8.54
C GLU A 46 5.28 -1.40 7.64
N THR A 47 4.44 -2.24 8.22
CA THR A 47 3.37 -2.97 7.51
C THR A 47 2.35 -2.01 6.90
N GLU A 48 1.83 -1.07 7.69
CA GLU A 48 0.87 -0.08 7.19
C GLU A 48 1.51 0.87 6.17
N SER A 49 2.80 1.18 6.32
CA SER A 49 3.54 1.99 5.34
C SER A 49 3.67 1.27 4.00
N ARG A 50 4.00 -0.03 4.01
CA ARG A 50 4.03 -0.86 2.79
C ARG A 50 2.65 -0.94 2.13
N ARG A 51 1.59 -1.09 2.93
CA ARG A 51 0.21 -1.10 2.43
C ARG A 51 -0.16 0.21 1.75
N LEU A 52 0.20 1.35 2.36
CA LEU A 52 0.02 2.68 1.75
C LEU A 52 0.75 2.79 0.42
N THR A 53 2.00 2.35 0.34
CA THR A 53 2.77 2.34 -0.92
C THR A 53 2.07 1.51 -2.00
N GLN A 54 1.55 0.33 -1.66
CA GLN A 54 0.82 -0.50 -2.62
C GLN A 54 -0.46 0.19 -3.12
N LEU A 55 -1.23 0.81 -2.22
CA LEU A 55 -2.43 1.56 -2.60
C LEU A 55 -2.08 2.72 -3.54
N ILE A 56 -1.01 3.47 -3.27
CA ILE A 56 -0.52 4.54 -4.13
C ILE A 56 -0.16 4.00 -5.53
N ASN A 57 0.58 2.90 -5.60
CA ASN A 57 0.95 2.27 -6.87
C ASN A 57 -0.29 1.85 -7.67
N ASN A 58 -1.27 1.22 -7.01
CA ASN A 58 -2.52 0.81 -7.65
C ASN A 58 -3.28 2.01 -8.25
N ILE A 59 -3.29 3.16 -7.55
CA ILE A 59 -3.92 4.40 -8.06
C ILE A 59 -3.16 4.93 -9.29
N LEU A 60 -1.83 4.94 -9.24
CA LEU A 60 -0.99 5.40 -10.36
C LEU A 60 -1.19 4.52 -11.58
N ASP A 61 -1.24 3.20 -11.40
CA ASP A 61 -1.48 2.26 -12.49
C ASP A 61 -2.89 2.37 -13.07
N PHE A 62 -3.89 2.57 -12.21
CA PHE A 62 -5.25 2.88 -12.66
C PHE A 62 -5.29 4.16 -13.49
N SER A 63 -4.58 5.22 -13.07
CA SER A 63 -4.49 6.48 -13.81
C SER A 63 -3.83 6.31 -15.20
N LYS A 64 -2.79 5.47 -15.31
CA LYS A 64 -2.16 5.13 -16.60
C LYS A 64 -3.12 4.38 -17.53
N ILE A 65 -3.91 3.46 -16.99
CA ILE A 65 -4.92 2.70 -17.74
C ILE A 65 -6.02 3.63 -18.26
N GLU A 66 -6.61 4.45 -17.37
CA GLU A 66 -7.69 5.40 -17.70
C GLU A 66 -7.28 6.46 -18.73
N SER A 67 -6.00 6.84 -18.75
CA SER A 67 -5.48 7.81 -19.74
C SER A 67 -5.18 7.18 -21.10
N GLY A 68 -5.42 5.87 -21.29
CA GLY A 68 -5.08 5.15 -22.52
C GLY A 68 -3.57 5.07 -22.78
N ARG A 69 -2.75 5.39 -21.77
CA ARG A 69 -1.28 5.45 -21.89
C ARG A 69 -0.59 4.11 -21.64
N LYS A 70 -1.35 3.07 -21.30
CA LYS A 70 -0.79 1.73 -21.11
C LYS A 70 -0.62 1.08 -22.49
N THR A 71 0.61 1.10 -22.98
CA THR A 71 1.00 0.39 -24.20
C THR A 71 1.20 -1.08 -23.84
N TYR A 72 0.45 -1.96 -24.49
CA TYR A 72 0.62 -3.40 -24.35
C TYR A 72 1.49 -3.87 -25.51
N ASP A 73 2.59 -4.55 -25.18
CA ASP A 73 3.38 -5.29 -26.16
C ASP A 73 2.94 -6.75 -26.09
N PHE A 74 2.26 -7.23 -27.13
CA PHE A 74 1.72 -8.58 -27.17
C PHE A 74 2.68 -9.47 -27.94
N GLU A 75 3.21 -10.47 -27.25
CA GLU A 75 4.09 -11.49 -27.85
C GLU A 75 3.49 -12.89 -27.71
N ARG A 76 3.92 -13.83 -28.56
CA ARG A 76 3.61 -15.24 -28.34
C ARG A 76 4.45 -15.72 -27.15
N ALA A 77 3.79 -16.12 -26.08
CA ALA A 77 4.42 -16.75 -24.93
C ALA A 77 3.87 -18.16 -24.71
N GLN A 78 4.70 -19.08 -24.22
CA GLN A 78 4.26 -20.38 -23.73
C GLN A 78 3.77 -20.24 -22.28
N ILE A 79 2.54 -20.70 -22.01
CA ILE A 79 1.91 -20.55 -20.69
C ILE A 79 2.73 -21.27 -19.62
N GLU A 80 3.33 -22.40 -19.97
CA GLU A 80 4.15 -23.21 -19.07
C GLU A 80 5.39 -22.45 -18.55
N GLU A 81 6.00 -21.59 -19.38
CA GLU A 81 7.17 -20.79 -19.01
C GLU A 81 6.77 -19.61 -18.11
N VAL A 82 5.68 -18.91 -18.45
CA VAL A 82 5.19 -17.75 -17.68
C VAL A 82 4.80 -18.14 -16.26
N VAL A 83 4.16 -19.29 -16.09
CA VAL A 83 3.74 -19.78 -14.77
C VAL A 83 4.94 -20.23 -13.92
N ALA A 84 6.04 -20.67 -14.54
CA ALA A 84 7.24 -21.08 -13.85
C ALA A 84 8.08 -19.91 -13.32
N GLU A 85 7.90 -18.70 -13.86
CA GLU A 85 8.60 -17.46 -13.44
C GLU A 85 7.86 -16.67 -12.34
N THR A 86 6.65 -17.08 -11.94
CA THR A 86 5.84 -16.41 -10.91
C THR A 86 6.06 -17.01 -9.52
#